data_AF-A0A2D3V8C1-F1
#
_entry.id   AF-A0A2D3V8C1-F1
#
_cell.length_a   1.000
_cell.length_b   1.000
_cell.length_c   1.000
_cell.angle_alpha   90.00
_cell.angle_beta   90.00
_cell.angle_gamma   90.00
#
_symmetry.space_group_name_H-M   'P 1'
#
loop_
_entity.id
_entity.type
_entity.pdbx_description
1 polymer ?
#
loop_
_entity_poly.entity_id
_entity_poly.type
_entity_poly.pdbx_seq_one_letter_code
_entity_poly.pdbx_strand_id
1 'polypeptide(L)'
;MPAKRQKVNDTNTMAHAFSDLPSALEAALPKANKAAESDEQLKYFTTSDAIAEPKTFGIKAAGSDNAIVVTVTNGKANIRSGTTKDCAFVLSALPQQWQEFMKQTPVAPYQSYWGMFGMNIKQEGISVEGDQTAFAHWTHVWRRVLEIIHDAHAGPTPAYEEPEVDEDFIVGRYTYIKVPTWGKCKVFYEQAGEGDQEIVFLHTAGSDSRQYHGVMNNEQMRKRCRMTAFDLPAHGRSFPYEGYWPGKHTNNEDTYVGCIAAVVKKLGLNKPIICGASMAGQISLACAVRYKEVGCVGTIPLQGSDYLNMDRDWNDRSPYVNQSLFAPEWTYGMMSPTAPLKNRQLVWHLYSAQAYGIFHGDLDFYFGGWDGRSRMAGIDTKACPVYMLTGEYDWSNTPAMSQATCDKIPGGVHTAMKGLGHFPATENPAIFVGYLLKAIDHIQKTRA
;
A
#
# COMPACT_ATOMS: atom_id res chain seq x y z
N MET A 1 -48.72 25.74 37.90
CA MET A 1 -49.08 25.56 36.48
C MET A 1 -48.01 24.70 35.83
N PRO A 2 -48.34 23.57 35.19
CA PRO A 2 -47.34 22.66 34.63
C PRO A 2 -46.78 23.23 33.32
N ALA A 3 -45.45 23.17 33.19
CA ALA A 3 -44.73 23.56 31.98
C ALA A 3 -45.12 22.63 30.82
N LYS A 4 -45.49 23.25 29.69
CA LYS A 4 -45.81 22.57 28.44
C LYS A 4 -44.62 21.71 28.00
N ARG A 5 -44.83 20.40 27.91
CA ARG A 5 -43.98 19.49 27.12
C ARG A 5 -43.94 20.00 25.69
N GLN A 6 -42.77 20.45 25.26
CA GLN A 6 -42.47 20.72 23.86
C GLN A 6 -42.47 19.37 23.15
N LYS A 7 -43.41 19.17 22.22
CA LYS A 7 -43.40 18.03 21.30
C LYS A 7 -42.10 18.12 20.51
N VAL A 8 -41.23 17.13 20.68
CA VAL A 8 -40.16 16.84 19.72
C VAL A 8 -40.87 16.54 18.41
N ASN A 9 -40.64 17.40 17.41
CA ASN A 9 -41.04 17.08 16.05
C ASN A 9 -40.19 15.89 15.62
N ASP A 10 -40.85 14.75 15.37
CA ASP A 10 -40.32 13.65 14.58
C ASP A 10 -39.88 14.23 13.24
N THR A 11 -38.59 14.49 13.11
CA THR A 11 -37.97 14.63 11.81
C THR A 11 -37.99 13.24 11.22
N ASN A 12 -38.94 13.04 10.30
CA ASN A 12 -38.98 11.88 9.42
C ASN A 12 -37.75 11.98 8.50
N THR A 13 -36.56 11.67 9.04
CA THR A 13 -35.35 11.48 8.25
C THR A 13 -35.64 10.29 7.35
N MET A 14 -35.89 10.54 6.07
CA MET A 14 -35.98 9.45 5.09
C MET A 14 -34.74 8.58 5.26
N ALA A 15 -34.95 7.27 5.44
CA ALA A 15 -33.88 6.30 5.55
C ALA A 15 -32.94 6.48 4.34
N HIS A 16 -31.63 6.42 4.58
CA HIS A 16 -30.65 6.56 3.53
C HIS A 16 -30.86 5.47 2.46
N ALA A 17 -30.63 5.78 1.18
CA ALA A 17 -30.90 4.81 0.10
C ALA A 17 -30.13 3.48 0.26
N PHE A 18 -28.97 3.52 0.91
CA PHE A 18 -28.12 2.37 1.24
C PHE A 18 -28.34 1.83 2.67
N SER A 19 -29.40 2.22 3.38
CA SER A 19 -29.72 1.68 4.71
C SER A 19 -30.09 0.19 4.67
N ASP A 20 -30.50 -0.32 3.51
CA ASP A 20 -30.71 -1.74 3.24
C ASP A 20 -29.99 -2.13 1.94
N LEU A 21 -28.78 -2.69 2.06
CA LEU A 21 -27.92 -2.97 0.90
C LEU A 21 -28.56 -3.93 -0.12
N PRO A 22 -29.17 -5.07 0.28
CA PRO A 22 -29.91 -5.90 -0.65
C PRO A 22 -30.93 -5.16 -1.50
N SER A 23 -31.72 -4.27 -0.89
CA SER A 23 -32.72 -3.47 -1.61
C SER A 23 -32.06 -2.39 -2.48
N ALA A 24 -31.03 -1.70 -1.97
CA ALA A 24 -30.29 -0.69 -2.72
C ALA A 24 -29.59 -1.25 -3.97
N LEU A 25 -29.22 -2.53 -3.94
CA LEU A 25 -28.47 -3.23 -4.98
C LEU A 25 -29.28 -4.33 -5.67
N GLU A 26 -30.62 -4.33 -5.55
CA GLU A 26 -31.51 -5.39 -6.05
C GLU A 26 -31.27 -5.69 -7.55
N ALA A 27 -31.10 -4.65 -8.36
CA ALA A 27 -30.84 -4.78 -9.80
C ALA A 27 -29.40 -5.25 -10.13
N ALA A 28 -28.45 -5.07 -9.20
CA ALA A 28 -27.04 -5.44 -9.38
C ALA A 28 -26.76 -6.88 -8.93
N LEU A 29 -27.42 -7.37 -7.87
CA LEU A 29 -27.11 -8.68 -7.28
C LEU A 29 -27.24 -9.86 -8.26
N PRO A 30 -28.29 -9.99 -9.10
CA PRO A 30 -28.34 -11.07 -10.09
C PRO A 30 -27.22 -10.98 -11.13
N LYS A 31 -26.82 -9.76 -11.52
CA LYS A 31 -25.71 -9.53 -12.45
C LYS A 31 -24.39 -9.90 -11.81
N ALA A 32 -24.17 -9.51 -10.55
CA ALA A 32 -22.99 -9.84 -9.77
C ALA A 32 -22.85 -11.35 -9.58
N ASN A 33 -23.93 -12.05 -9.20
CA ASN A 33 -23.91 -13.51 -9.05
C ASN A 33 -23.57 -14.20 -10.38
N LYS A 34 -24.16 -13.75 -11.50
CA LYS A 34 -23.83 -14.28 -12.83
C LYS A 34 -22.37 -14.01 -13.20
N ALA A 35 -21.86 -12.81 -12.94
CA ALA A 35 -20.46 -12.48 -13.22
C ALA A 35 -19.49 -13.33 -12.39
N ALA A 36 -19.81 -13.60 -11.13
CA ALA A 36 -19.02 -14.44 -10.23
C ALA A 36 -18.87 -15.89 -10.73
N GLU A 37 -19.83 -16.43 -11.50
CA GLU A 37 -19.74 -17.77 -12.09
C GLU A 37 -18.65 -17.88 -13.18
N SER A 38 -18.32 -16.76 -13.83
CA SER A 38 -17.34 -16.66 -14.92
C SER A 38 -16.06 -15.87 -14.55
N ASP A 39 -15.94 -15.38 -13.32
CA ASP A 39 -14.77 -14.62 -12.89
C ASP A 39 -13.58 -15.56 -12.62
N GLU A 40 -12.59 -15.53 -13.50
CA GLU A 40 -11.43 -16.42 -13.40
C GLU A 40 -10.64 -16.21 -12.10
N GLN A 41 -10.47 -14.96 -11.64
CA GLN A 41 -9.73 -14.69 -10.41
C GLN A 41 -10.43 -15.31 -9.19
N LEU A 42 -11.74 -15.08 -9.04
CA LEU A 42 -12.55 -15.67 -7.98
C LEU A 42 -12.57 -17.20 -8.04
N LYS A 43 -12.64 -17.77 -9.24
CA LYS A 43 -12.58 -19.22 -9.45
C LYS A 43 -11.25 -19.79 -8.97
N TYR A 44 -10.11 -19.22 -9.34
CA TYR A 44 -8.79 -19.69 -8.86
C TYR A 44 -8.62 -19.49 -7.34
N PHE A 45 -9.20 -18.43 -6.78
CA PHE A 45 -9.23 -18.19 -5.34
C PHE A 45 -10.07 -19.18 -4.54
N THR A 46 -11.03 -19.84 -5.18
CA THR A 46 -11.98 -20.76 -4.52
C THR A 46 -11.81 -22.21 -4.95
N THR A 47 -10.91 -22.53 -5.90
CA THR A 47 -10.68 -23.91 -6.36
C THR A 47 -9.62 -24.58 -5.48
N SER A 48 -10.08 -25.32 -4.47
CA SER A 48 -9.22 -26.08 -3.55
C SER A 48 -10.03 -27.14 -2.82
N ASP A 49 -9.51 -28.37 -2.78
CA ASP A 49 -10.10 -29.48 -2.00
C ASP A 49 -10.03 -29.24 -0.48
N ALA A 50 -9.27 -28.24 -0.03
CA ALA A 50 -9.29 -27.79 1.36
C ALA A 50 -10.62 -27.11 1.73
N ILE A 51 -11.42 -26.68 0.75
CA ILE A 51 -12.78 -26.14 0.96
C ILE A 51 -13.76 -27.32 0.97
N ALA A 52 -13.68 -28.11 2.05
CA ALA A 52 -14.50 -29.30 2.25
C ALA A 52 -15.96 -28.97 2.61
N GLU A 53 -16.19 -27.82 3.27
CA GLU A 53 -17.51 -27.37 3.69
C GLU A 53 -17.78 -25.93 3.20
N PRO A 54 -19.04 -25.58 2.88
CA PRO A 54 -19.38 -24.22 2.50
C PRO A 54 -19.03 -23.21 3.60
N LYS A 55 -18.49 -22.05 3.21
CA LYS A 55 -18.30 -20.91 4.12
C LYS A 55 -19.16 -19.73 3.71
N THR A 56 -19.89 -19.17 4.67
CA THR A 56 -20.78 -18.03 4.43
C THR A 56 -20.27 -16.78 5.15
N PHE A 57 -20.30 -15.63 4.47
CA PHE A 57 -20.06 -14.32 5.06
C PHE A 57 -21.09 -13.30 4.57
N GLY A 58 -21.27 -12.23 5.34
CA GLY A 58 -22.25 -11.18 5.07
C GLY A 58 -21.62 -9.83 4.72
N ILE A 59 -22.35 -9.01 3.99
CA ILE A 59 -22.06 -7.60 3.74
C ILE A 59 -23.33 -6.81 4.06
N LYS A 60 -23.26 -5.84 4.97
CA LYS A 60 -24.45 -5.10 5.43
C LYS A 60 -24.19 -3.61 5.63
N ALA A 61 -25.28 -2.85 5.60
CA ALA A 61 -25.31 -1.51 6.18
C ALA A 61 -25.40 -1.62 7.72
N ALA A 62 -24.62 -0.80 8.41
CA ALA A 62 -24.67 -0.71 9.86
C ALA A 62 -26.11 -0.34 10.32
N GLY A 63 -26.62 -1.09 11.29
CA GLY A 63 -28.01 -0.95 11.77
C GLY A 63 -29.07 -1.72 10.99
N SER A 64 -28.70 -2.48 9.94
CA SER A 64 -29.60 -3.39 9.22
C SER A 64 -29.35 -4.86 9.58
N ASP A 65 -30.41 -5.67 9.66
CA ASP A 65 -30.31 -7.13 9.75
C ASP A 65 -30.27 -7.80 8.36
N ASN A 66 -30.71 -7.07 7.33
CA ASN A 66 -30.62 -7.50 5.94
C ASN A 66 -29.18 -7.37 5.45
N ALA A 67 -28.71 -8.41 4.77
CA ALA A 67 -27.35 -8.49 4.27
C ALA A 67 -27.31 -9.09 2.88
N ILE A 68 -26.28 -8.71 2.12
CA ILE A 68 -25.83 -9.52 0.98
C ILE A 68 -25.05 -10.69 1.58
N VAL A 69 -25.51 -11.89 1.31
CA VAL A 69 -24.94 -13.14 1.81
C VAL A 69 -24.17 -13.81 0.69
N VAL A 70 -22.92 -14.15 0.99
CA VAL A 70 -22.02 -14.83 0.06
C VAL A 70 -21.67 -16.19 0.62
N THR A 71 -22.00 -17.25 -0.11
CA THR A 71 -21.64 -18.63 0.24
C THR A 71 -20.61 -19.17 -0.74
N VAL A 72 -19.46 -19.56 -0.21
CA VAL A 72 -18.30 -20.04 -0.96
C VAL A 72 -18.22 -21.56 -0.84
N THR A 73 -18.02 -22.22 -1.97
CA THR A 73 -17.79 -23.67 -2.11
C THR A 73 -16.61 -23.90 -3.05
N ASN A 74 -16.11 -25.12 -3.15
CA ASN A 74 -14.98 -25.42 -4.05
C ASN A 74 -15.30 -25.01 -5.50
N GLY A 75 -14.56 -24.00 -5.99
CA GLY A 75 -14.63 -23.42 -7.32
C GLY A 75 -15.78 -22.42 -7.56
N LYS A 76 -16.56 -22.03 -6.54
CA LYS A 76 -17.74 -21.17 -6.72
C LYS A 76 -18.02 -20.25 -5.52
N ALA A 77 -18.56 -19.06 -5.79
CA ALA A 77 -19.20 -18.21 -4.80
C ALA A 77 -20.61 -17.83 -5.26
N ASN A 78 -21.60 -18.00 -4.39
CA ASN A 78 -22.99 -17.61 -4.64
C ASN A 78 -23.31 -16.32 -3.87
N ILE A 79 -23.85 -15.32 -4.56
CA ILE A 79 -24.19 -14.00 -4.01
C ILE A 79 -25.71 -13.84 -4.03
N ARG A 80 -26.31 -13.53 -2.88
CA ARG A 80 -27.78 -13.36 -2.76
C ARG A 80 -28.17 -12.40 -1.64
N SER A 81 -29.40 -11.94 -1.65
CA SER A 81 -30.01 -11.27 -0.51
C SER A 81 -30.28 -12.27 0.62
N GLY A 82 -30.23 -11.81 1.86
CA GLY A 82 -30.53 -12.61 3.05
C GLY A 82 -30.37 -11.81 4.33
N THR A 83 -30.04 -12.49 5.42
CA THR A 83 -29.71 -11.89 6.70
C THR A 83 -28.33 -12.34 7.15
N THR A 84 -27.80 -11.72 8.20
CA THR A 84 -26.51 -12.10 8.80
C THR A 84 -26.53 -13.46 9.51
N LYS A 85 -27.69 -14.12 9.58
CA LYS A 85 -27.84 -15.44 10.19
C LYS A 85 -26.90 -16.44 9.48
N ASP A 86 -26.19 -17.24 10.28
CA ASP A 86 -25.24 -18.27 9.83
C ASP A 86 -24.00 -17.75 9.08
N CYS A 87 -23.78 -16.43 9.03
CA CYS A 87 -22.55 -15.85 8.53
C CYS A 87 -21.42 -16.03 9.56
N ALA A 88 -20.27 -16.52 9.13
CA ALA A 88 -19.10 -16.65 10.00
C ALA A 88 -18.53 -15.28 10.39
N PHE A 89 -18.54 -14.33 9.46
CA PHE A 89 -18.21 -12.93 9.68
C PHE A 89 -19.06 -12.03 8.79
N VAL A 90 -19.12 -10.74 9.13
CA VAL A 90 -19.90 -9.74 8.40
C VAL A 90 -19.08 -8.46 8.22
N LEU A 91 -19.00 -7.98 6.99
CA LEU A 91 -18.49 -6.65 6.64
C LEU A 91 -19.61 -5.63 6.85
N SER A 92 -19.40 -4.67 7.75
CA SER A 92 -20.39 -3.66 8.12
C SER A 92 -19.83 -2.25 7.92
N ALA A 93 -20.60 -1.39 7.26
CA ALA A 93 -20.28 0.03 7.09
C ALA A 93 -21.54 0.88 7.12
N LEU A 94 -21.41 2.17 7.42
CA LEU A 94 -22.54 3.11 7.39
C LEU A 94 -23.10 3.23 5.96
N PRO A 95 -24.42 3.49 5.82
CA PRO A 95 -25.06 3.65 4.51
C PRO A 95 -24.35 4.64 3.57
N GLN A 96 -23.87 5.77 4.10
CA GLN A 96 -23.18 6.80 3.32
C GLN A 96 -21.84 6.30 2.79
N GLN A 97 -21.13 5.46 3.56
CA GLN A 97 -19.84 4.92 3.15
C GLN A 97 -20.01 3.87 2.04
N TRP A 98 -21.07 3.04 2.11
CA TRP A 98 -21.42 2.14 1.01
C TRP A 98 -21.81 2.90 -0.26
N GLN A 99 -22.51 4.03 -0.14
CA GLN A 99 -22.80 4.89 -1.29
C GLN A 99 -21.53 5.42 -1.94
N GLU A 100 -20.54 5.85 -1.16
CA GLU A 100 -19.23 6.29 -1.69
C GLU A 100 -18.46 5.14 -2.34
N PHE A 101 -18.45 3.96 -1.71
CA PHE A 101 -17.83 2.75 -2.25
C PHE A 101 -18.44 2.32 -3.59
N MET A 102 -19.75 2.53 -3.77
CA MET A 102 -20.49 2.14 -4.97
C MET A 102 -20.48 3.20 -6.09
N LYS A 103 -19.69 4.27 -5.97
CA LYS A 103 -19.45 5.20 -7.10
C LYS A 103 -18.48 4.56 -8.09
N GLN A 104 -18.70 4.75 -9.39
CA GLN A 104 -17.86 4.17 -10.47
C GLN A 104 -16.35 4.45 -10.31
N THR A 105 -15.97 5.57 -9.70
CA THR A 105 -14.58 5.83 -9.32
C THR A 105 -14.59 6.38 -7.91
N PRO A 106 -14.49 5.50 -6.89
CA PRO A 106 -14.48 5.95 -5.51
C PRO A 106 -13.26 6.83 -5.25
N VAL A 107 -13.42 7.82 -4.39
CA VAL A 107 -12.31 8.62 -3.86
C VAL A 107 -11.74 7.95 -2.62
N ALA A 108 -10.53 8.34 -2.23
CA ALA A 108 -9.96 7.88 -0.96
C ALA A 108 -10.87 8.25 0.22
N PRO A 109 -11.13 7.34 1.18
CA PRO A 109 -10.61 5.97 1.29
C PRO A 109 -11.58 4.87 0.86
N TYR A 110 -12.59 5.22 0.07
CA TYR A 110 -13.69 4.33 -0.32
C TYR A 110 -13.34 3.43 -1.50
N GLN A 111 -12.10 3.47 -2.02
CA GLN A 111 -11.65 2.63 -3.13
C GLN A 111 -11.59 1.14 -2.79
N SER A 112 -11.56 0.81 -1.50
CA SER A 112 -11.59 -0.58 -1.03
C SER A 112 -12.16 -0.65 0.38
N TYR A 113 -12.71 -1.80 0.76
CA TYR A 113 -13.12 -2.02 2.15
C TYR A 113 -11.91 -1.96 3.08
N TRP A 114 -10.73 -2.37 2.61
CA TRP A 114 -9.47 -2.19 3.34
C TRP A 114 -9.13 -0.72 3.59
N GLY A 115 -9.44 0.19 2.66
CA GLY A 115 -9.30 1.63 2.88
C GLY A 115 -10.25 2.13 3.96
N MET A 116 -11.53 1.76 3.88
CA MET A 116 -12.53 2.14 4.87
C MET A 116 -12.23 1.58 6.28
N PHE A 117 -11.79 0.31 6.34
CA PHE A 117 -11.39 -0.40 7.55
C PHE A 117 -9.98 0.00 8.04
N GLY A 118 -9.22 0.67 7.17
CA GLY A 118 -7.78 0.91 7.30
C GLY A 118 -7.39 1.56 8.61
N MET A 119 -6.19 1.23 9.06
CA MET A 119 -5.74 1.51 10.43
C MET A 119 -5.63 3.01 10.76
N ASN A 120 -5.25 3.85 9.78
CA ASN A 120 -4.95 5.27 10.01
C ASN A 120 -6.15 6.20 9.86
N ILE A 121 -7.20 5.69 9.24
CA ILE A 121 -8.40 6.43 8.91
C ILE A 121 -9.61 5.62 9.35
N LYS A 122 -9.53 4.99 10.53
CA LYS A 122 -10.62 4.20 11.10
C LYS A 122 -11.90 5.04 11.06
N GLN A 123 -12.72 4.76 10.06
CA GLN A 123 -13.95 5.51 9.84
C GLN A 123 -14.95 5.03 10.89
N GLU A 124 -15.69 5.98 11.47
CA GLU A 124 -16.76 5.63 12.40
C GLU A 124 -17.77 4.71 11.71
N GLY A 125 -18.22 3.67 12.41
CA GLY A 125 -19.23 2.74 11.92
C GLY A 125 -18.76 1.67 10.93
N ILE A 126 -17.46 1.59 10.61
CA ILE A 126 -16.88 0.44 9.90
C ILE A 126 -16.49 -0.65 10.90
N SER A 127 -16.86 -1.90 10.62
CA SER A 127 -16.44 -3.04 11.44
C SER A 127 -16.42 -4.36 10.68
N VAL A 128 -15.68 -5.33 11.20
CA VAL A 128 -15.83 -6.74 10.85
C VAL A 128 -16.42 -7.43 12.07
N GLU A 129 -17.65 -7.91 11.95
CA GLU A 129 -18.35 -8.62 13.02
C GLU A 129 -18.12 -10.13 12.88
N GLY A 130 -18.03 -10.87 13.99
CA GLY A 130 -17.85 -12.33 13.99
C GLY A 130 -16.39 -12.78 13.95
N ASP A 131 -16.13 -13.91 13.27
CA ASP A 131 -14.85 -14.60 13.24
C ASP A 131 -13.78 -13.85 12.43
N GLN A 132 -12.88 -13.18 13.13
CA GLN A 132 -11.76 -12.42 12.55
C GLN A 132 -10.78 -13.30 11.77
N THR A 133 -10.62 -14.57 12.17
CA THR A 133 -9.71 -15.50 11.48
C THR A 133 -10.31 -15.89 10.14
N ALA A 134 -11.63 -16.16 10.10
CA ALA A 134 -12.33 -16.38 8.83
C ALA A 134 -12.28 -15.14 7.93
N PHE A 135 -12.46 -13.94 8.47
CA PHE A 135 -12.29 -12.71 7.69
C PHE A 135 -10.92 -12.62 7.02
N ALA A 136 -9.84 -12.93 7.77
CA ALA A 136 -8.47 -12.92 7.25
C ALA A 136 -8.19 -14.10 6.29
N HIS A 137 -8.81 -15.26 6.46
CA HIS A 137 -8.66 -16.41 5.55
C HIS A 137 -9.33 -16.19 4.20
N TRP A 138 -10.44 -15.46 4.19
CA TRP A 138 -11.28 -15.28 3.02
C TRP A 138 -11.15 -13.90 2.38
N THR A 139 -10.08 -13.15 2.70
CA THR A 139 -9.94 -11.78 2.21
C THR A 139 -9.88 -11.61 0.72
N HIS A 140 -9.25 -12.55 0.04
CA HIS A 140 -9.18 -12.57 -1.41
C HIS A 140 -10.52 -12.81 -2.08
N VAL A 141 -11.40 -13.56 -1.41
CA VAL A 141 -12.75 -13.83 -1.88
C VAL A 141 -13.66 -12.65 -1.59
N TRP A 142 -13.73 -12.15 -0.35
CA TRP A 142 -14.65 -11.06 -0.03
C TRP A 142 -14.27 -9.76 -0.75
N ARG A 143 -12.97 -9.47 -0.95
CA ARG A 143 -12.54 -8.29 -1.72
C ARG A 143 -12.99 -8.42 -3.16
N ARG A 144 -12.73 -9.55 -3.82
CA ARG A 144 -13.11 -9.75 -5.23
C ARG A 144 -14.62 -9.74 -5.41
N VAL A 145 -15.38 -10.30 -4.48
CA VAL A 145 -16.85 -10.24 -4.50
C VAL A 145 -17.36 -8.81 -4.40
N LEU A 146 -16.77 -7.96 -3.55
CA LEU A 146 -17.12 -6.55 -3.48
C LEU A 146 -16.86 -5.81 -4.81
N GLU A 147 -15.75 -6.10 -5.49
CA GLU A 147 -15.48 -5.55 -6.83
C GLU A 147 -16.50 -6.00 -7.87
N ILE A 148 -16.89 -7.28 -7.85
CA ILE A 148 -17.91 -7.81 -8.77
C ILE A 148 -19.28 -7.16 -8.52
N ILE A 149 -19.64 -6.94 -7.25
CA ILE A 149 -20.87 -6.23 -6.88
C ILE A 149 -20.81 -4.77 -7.33
N HIS A 150 -19.67 -4.10 -7.09
CA HIS A 150 -19.42 -2.74 -7.55
C HIS A 150 -19.59 -2.63 -9.06
N ASP A 151 -18.91 -3.46 -9.85
CA ASP A 151 -18.94 -3.40 -11.31
C ASP A 151 -20.34 -3.70 -11.87
N ALA A 152 -21.09 -4.59 -11.21
CA ALA A 152 -22.49 -4.88 -11.56
C ALA A 152 -23.43 -3.70 -11.30
N HIS A 153 -23.10 -2.82 -10.34
CA HIS A 153 -23.89 -1.64 -9.97
C HIS A 153 -23.48 -0.40 -10.78
N ALA A 154 -22.19 -0.04 -10.75
CA ALA A 154 -21.65 1.21 -11.25
C ALA A 154 -20.92 1.09 -12.60
N GLY A 155 -20.71 -0.14 -13.09
CA GLY A 155 -19.78 -0.43 -14.17
C GLY A 155 -18.33 -0.52 -13.67
N PRO A 156 -17.42 -1.08 -14.47
CA PRO A 156 -16.01 -1.19 -14.10
C PRO A 156 -15.38 0.19 -13.90
N THR A 157 -14.50 0.30 -12.91
CA THR A 157 -13.69 1.50 -12.73
C THR A 157 -12.77 1.71 -13.92
N PRO A 158 -12.72 2.92 -14.53
CA PRO A 158 -11.76 3.21 -15.59
C PRO A 158 -10.33 3.03 -15.09
N ALA A 159 -9.57 2.15 -15.73
CA ALA A 159 -8.16 1.93 -15.44
C ALA A 159 -7.28 2.50 -16.57
N TYR A 160 -6.13 3.03 -16.21
CA TYR A 160 -5.08 3.34 -17.20
C TYR A 160 -4.55 2.04 -17.81
N GLU A 161 -3.97 2.16 -19.00
CA GLU A 161 -3.26 1.07 -19.65
C GLU A 161 -1.76 1.18 -19.37
N GLU A 162 -1.11 0.04 -19.16
CA GLU A 162 0.34 -0.05 -19.12
C GLU A 162 0.81 -0.58 -20.48
N PRO A 163 1.65 0.17 -21.22
CA PRO A 163 2.07 -0.25 -22.55
C PRO A 163 2.91 -1.54 -22.49
N GLU A 164 2.78 -2.35 -23.54
CA GLU A 164 3.73 -3.44 -23.78
C GLU A 164 5.02 -2.87 -24.36
N VAL A 165 6.16 -3.34 -23.85
CA VAL A 165 7.49 -2.93 -24.27
C VAL A 165 8.35 -4.16 -24.49
N ASP A 166 9.16 -4.14 -25.56
CA ASP A 166 10.07 -5.24 -25.91
C ASP A 166 11.50 -5.00 -25.39
N GLU A 167 11.80 -3.78 -24.95
CA GLU A 167 13.12 -3.37 -24.49
C GLU A 167 13.16 -3.20 -22.97
N ASP A 168 14.18 -3.78 -22.34
CA ASP A 168 14.50 -3.59 -20.93
C ASP A 168 15.96 -3.10 -20.82
N PHE A 169 16.15 -2.00 -20.11
CA PHE A 169 17.43 -1.31 -19.95
C PHE A 169 18.11 -1.59 -18.59
N ILE A 170 17.51 -2.44 -17.76
CA ILE A 170 17.97 -2.71 -16.41
C ILE A 170 19.02 -3.81 -16.41
N VAL A 171 20.16 -3.56 -15.75
CA VAL A 171 21.22 -4.55 -15.56
C VAL A 171 21.38 -4.89 -14.09
N GLY A 172 21.11 -6.16 -13.74
CA GLY A 172 21.26 -6.71 -12.40
C GLY A 172 22.64 -7.28 -12.11
N ARG A 173 23.16 -7.05 -10.89
CA ARG A 173 24.44 -7.55 -10.40
C ARG A 173 24.37 -7.89 -8.90
N TYR A 174 25.36 -8.64 -8.44
CA TYR A 174 25.56 -8.93 -7.02
C TYR A 174 26.81 -8.24 -6.48
N THR A 175 26.77 -7.84 -5.22
CA THR A 175 27.95 -7.36 -4.49
C THR A 175 27.91 -7.82 -3.03
N TYR A 176 29.03 -7.70 -2.34
CA TYR A 176 29.11 -7.94 -0.91
C TYR A 176 29.28 -6.63 -0.15
N ILE A 177 28.45 -6.42 0.86
CA ILE A 177 28.51 -5.30 1.80
C ILE A 177 28.62 -5.82 3.23
N LYS A 178 29.01 -4.95 4.16
CA LYS A 178 28.93 -5.21 5.61
C LYS A 178 27.99 -4.18 6.22
N VAL A 179 26.92 -4.66 6.87
CA VAL A 179 25.89 -3.83 7.51
C VAL A 179 26.10 -3.85 9.03
N PRO A 180 25.91 -2.73 9.76
CA PRO A 180 26.23 -2.64 11.20
C PRO A 180 25.63 -3.73 12.10
N THR A 181 24.45 -4.26 11.79
CA THR A 181 23.74 -5.27 12.61
C THR A 181 23.57 -6.63 11.91
N TRP A 182 23.56 -6.64 10.57
CA TRP A 182 23.39 -7.86 9.77
C TRP A 182 24.72 -8.48 9.32
N GLY A 183 25.85 -7.82 9.55
CA GLY A 183 27.16 -8.36 9.18
C GLY A 183 27.38 -8.43 7.67
N LYS A 184 28.15 -9.41 7.19
CA LYS A 184 28.47 -9.53 5.76
C LYS A 184 27.30 -10.13 4.99
N CYS A 185 26.86 -9.44 3.94
CA CYS A 185 25.69 -9.83 3.15
C CYS A 185 26.01 -9.81 1.65
N LYS A 186 25.48 -10.77 0.88
CA LYS A 186 25.48 -10.72 -0.59
C LYS A 186 24.17 -10.06 -1.04
N VAL A 187 24.26 -8.85 -1.57
CA VAL A 187 23.10 -8.07 -2.00
C VAL A 187 22.99 -8.01 -3.52
N PHE A 188 21.77 -8.11 -4.01
CA PHE A 188 21.41 -7.84 -5.39
C PHE A 188 21.15 -6.34 -5.57
N TYR A 189 21.67 -5.77 -6.65
CA TYR A 189 21.35 -4.42 -7.08
C TYR A 189 21.19 -4.39 -8.59
N GLU A 190 20.44 -3.42 -9.07
CA GLU A 190 20.18 -3.21 -10.48
C GLU A 190 20.33 -1.74 -10.83
N GLN A 191 20.75 -1.48 -12.07
CA GLN A 191 21.07 -0.13 -12.54
C GLN A 191 20.53 0.10 -13.94
N ALA A 192 20.16 1.35 -14.20
CA ALA A 192 19.73 1.83 -15.51
C ALA A 192 20.03 3.32 -15.66
N GLY A 193 20.11 3.78 -16.92
CA GLY A 193 20.30 5.18 -17.25
C GLY A 193 21.77 5.63 -17.25
N GLU A 194 21.97 6.82 -17.82
CA GLU A 194 23.28 7.38 -18.14
C GLU A 194 23.40 8.87 -17.78
N GLY A 195 22.36 9.46 -17.19
CA GLY A 195 22.37 10.88 -16.83
C GLY A 195 23.23 11.23 -15.62
N ASP A 196 23.47 12.53 -15.44
CA ASP A 196 24.43 13.02 -14.43
C ASP A 196 23.96 12.83 -12.98
N GLN A 197 22.64 12.88 -12.74
CA GLN A 197 22.10 12.76 -11.39
C GLN A 197 22.04 11.30 -10.95
N GLU A 198 22.76 10.97 -9.88
CA GLU A 198 22.60 9.66 -9.25
C GLU A 198 21.39 9.63 -8.33
N ILE A 199 20.63 8.55 -8.38
CA ILE A 199 19.48 8.31 -7.50
C ILE A 199 19.43 6.85 -7.08
N VAL A 200 19.18 6.64 -5.79
CA VAL A 200 18.99 5.32 -5.19
C VAL A 200 17.53 5.15 -4.82
N PHE A 201 16.91 4.11 -5.37
CA PHE A 201 15.55 3.70 -5.06
C PHE A 201 15.52 2.61 -3.99
N LEU A 202 14.60 2.77 -3.05
CA LEU A 202 14.43 1.89 -1.90
C LEU A 202 13.02 1.30 -1.91
N HIS A 203 12.92 -0.04 -1.85
CA HIS A 203 11.66 -0.75 -1.91
C HIS A 203 10.85 -0.63 -0.59
N THR A 204 9.55 -0.88 -0.68
CA THR A 204 8.65 -0.92 0.47
C THR A 204 8.85 -2.19 1.29
N ALA A 205 8.20 -2.25 2.46
CA ALA A 205 8.25 -3.39 3.36
C ALA A 205 7.85 -4.68 2.65
N GLY A 206 8.61 -5.77 2.84
CA GLY A 206 8.26 -7.09 2.29
C GLY A 206 8.34 -7.22 0.78
N SER A 207 8.93 -6.24 0.09
CA SER A 207 9.05 -6.22 -1.37
C SER A 207 10.52 -6.18 -1.81
N ASP A 208 10.77 -5.80 -3.06
CA ASP A 208 12.11 -5.73 -3.64
C ASP A 208 12.22 -4.70 -4.77
N SER A 209 13.42 -4.54 -5.33
CA SER A 209 13.77 -3.53 -6.33
C SER A 209 12.90 -3.52 -7.60
N ARG A 210 12.21 -4.64 -7.92
CA ARG A 210 11.28 -4.72 -9.06
C ARG A 210 10.19 -3.66 -9.02
N GLN A 211 9.88 -3.10 -7.84
CA GLN A 211 8.95 -1.99 -7.68
C GLN A 211 9.31 -0.75 -8.51
N TYR A 212 10.57 -0.57 -8.88
CA TYR A 212 11.03 0.61 -9.62
C TYR A 212 11.27 0.34 -11.11
N HIS A 213 11.00 -0.87 -11.62
CA HIS A 213 11.31 -1.24 -13.00
C HIS A 213 10.65 -0.31 -14.03
N GLY A 214 9.39 0.08 -13.83
CA GLY A 214 8.70 1.03 -14.71
C GLY A 214 9.38 2.41 -14.77
N VAL A 215 9.88 2.89 -13.62
CA VAL A 215 10.62 4.16 -13.53
C VAL A 215 12.01 4.02 -14.15
N MET A 216 12.70 2.91 -13.89
CA MET A 216 14.07 2.66 -14.37
C MET A 216 14.14 2.42 -15.88
N ASN A 217 13.05 1.93 -16.49
CA ASN A 217 12.93 1.77 -17.94
C ASN A 217 12.45 3.06 -18.65
N ASN A 218 11.88 4.02 -17.92
CA ASN A 218 11.40 5.27 -18.51
C ASN A 218 12.53 6.05 -19.19
N GLU A 219 12.34 6.41 -20.46
CA GLU A 219 13.35 7.06 -21.28
C GLU A 219 13.83 8.40 -20.71
N GLN A 220 12.91 9.23 -20.20
CA GLN A 220 13.27 10.54 -19.63
C GLN A 220 14.11 10.36 -18.36
N MET A 221 13.72 9.41 -17.50
CA MET A 221 14.49 9.06 -16.31
C MET A 221 15.89 8.57 -16.66
N ARG A 222 16.03 7.66 -17.65
CA ARG A 222 17.33 7.13 -18.09
C ARG A 222 18.27 8.20 -18.64
N LYS A 223 17.74 9.17 -19.39
CA LYS A 223 18.55 10.29 -19.92
C LYS A 223 19.01 11.26 -18.83
N ARG A 224 18.20 11.45 -17.79
CA ARG A 224 18.46 12.43 -16.72
C ARG A 224 19.21 11.87 -15.52
N CYS A 225 19.08 10.57 -15.26
CA CYS A 225 19.59 9.94 -14.06
C CYS A 225 20.38 8.67 -14.34
N ARG A 226 21.36 8.40 -13.47
CA ARG A 226 21.91 7.06 -13.23
C ARG A 226 21.20 6.49 -12.01
N MET A 227 20.31 5.56 -12.26
CA MET A 227 19.41 4.98 -11.26
C MET A 227 20.01 3.69 -10.71
N THR A 228 19.94 3.52 -9.40
CA THR A 228 20.30 2.27 -8.71
C THR A 228 19.14 1.86 -7.82
N ALA A 229 18.69 0.62 -7.90
CA ALA A 229 17.81 0.00 -6.90
C ALA A 229 18.52 -1.22 -6.33
N PHE A 230 18.30 -1.54 -5.06
CA PHE A 230 18.86 -2.73 -4.44
C PHE A 230 17.85 -3.42 -3.55
N ASP A 231 18.00 -4.73 -3.43
CA ASP A 231 17.21 -5.54 -2.52
C ASP A 231 17.91 -5.53 -1.15
N LEU A 232 17.20 -5.17 -0.08
CA LEU A 232 17.74 -5.31 1.27
C LEU A 232 18.20 -6.75 1.52
N PRO A 233 19.18 -6.99 2.43
CA PRO A 233 19.53 -8.35 2.83
C PRO A 233 18.27 -9.18 3.17
N ALA A 234 18.26 -10.45 2.73
CA ALA A 234 17.12 -11.38 2.80
C ALA A 234 15.86 -11.04 1.97
N HIS A 235 15.86 -9.97 1.17
CA HIS A 235 14.75 -9.60 0.30
C HIS A 235 15.00 -9.97 -1.15
N GLY A 236 13.93 -10.21 -1.91
CA GLY A 236 13.98 -10.43 -3.36
C GLY A 236 15.09 -11.40 -3.77
N ARG A 237 16.08 -10.87 -4.50
CA ARG A 237 17.23 -11.62 -5.01
C ARG A 237 18.46 -11.54 -4.09
N SER A 238 18.44 -10.69 -3.06
CA SER A 238 19.48 -10.60 -2.03
C SER A 238 19.47 -11.82 -1.12
N PHE A 239 20.66 -12.24 -0.67
CA PHE A 239 20.80 -13.41 0.18
C PHE A 239 20.54 -13.05 1.64
N PRO A 240 20.15 -14.05 2.46
CA PRO A 240 20.17 -13.91 3.91
C PRO A 240 21.51 -13.42 4.45
N TYR A 241 21.44 -12.64 5.52
CA TYR A 241 22.60 -12.08 6.19
C TYR A 241 23.19 -13.03 7.25
N GLU A 242 24.34 -12.66 7.82
CA GLU A 242 25.02 -13.46 8.83
C GLU A 242 24.17 -13.61 10.10
N GLY A 243 23.95 -14.86 10.55
CA GLY A 243 23.11 -15.14 11.73
C GLY A 243 21.60 -14.99 11.48
N TYR A 244 21.17 -15.00 10.21
CA TYR A 244 19.77 -15.07 9.80
C TYR A 244 19.12 -16.39 10.21
N TRP A 245 17.88 -16.30 10.69
CA TRP A 245 16.97 -17.42 10.88
C TRP A 245 15.60 -17.03 10.30
N PRO A 246 14.89 -17.93 9.59
CA PRO A 246 13.54 -17.63 9.09
C PRO A 246 12.63 -17.10 10.22
N GLY A 247 11.91 -16.01 9.96
CA GLY A 247 11.05 -15.34 10.95
C GLY A 247 11.75 -14.46 11.99
N LYS A 248 13.09 -14.35 11.98
CA LYS A 248 13.86 -13.50 12.91
C LYS A 248 14.10 -12.08 12.37
N HIS A 249 13.93 -11.86 11.06
CA HIS A 249 14.18 -10.56 10.44
C HIS A 249 13.45 -9.44 11.20
N THR A 250 14.19 -8.36 11.46
CA THR A 250 13.66 -7.11 12.01
C THR A 250 14.63 -6.00 11.59
N ASN A 251 14.08 -4.79 11.44
CA ASN A 251 14.82 -3.64 10.96
C ASN A 251 14.72 -2.47 11.93
N ASN A 252 15.71 -1.59 11.92
CA ASN A 252 15.72 -0.34 12.68
C ASN A 252 16.48 0.75 11.91
N GLU A 253 16.39 2.00 12.39
CA GLU A 253 17.02 3.15 11.72
C GLU A 253 18.52 2.93 11.44
N ASP A 254 19.31 2.55 12.45
CA ASP A 254 20.77 2.40 12.32
C ASP A 254 21.15 1.31 11.31
N THR A 255 20.42 0.19 11.35
CA THR A 255 20.61 -0.92 10.42
C THR A 255 20.31 -0.49 8.99
N TYR A 256 19.18 0.19 8.78
CA TYR A 256 18.71 0.55 7.46
C TYR A 256 19.55 1.68 6.86
N VAL A 257 19.82 2.76 7.60
CA VAL A 257 20.76 3.83 7.18
C VAL A 257 22.14 3.25 6.88
N GLY A 258 22.66 2.40 7.77
CA GLY A 258 23.96 1.76 7.59
C GLY A 258 24.01 0.86 6.36
N CYS A 259 22.92 0.16 6.02
CA CYS A 259 22.83 -0.62 4.80
C CYS A 259 22.87 0.27 3.54
N ILE A 260 22.09 1.36 3.53
CA ILE A 260 22.07 2.32 2.42
C ILE A 260 23.45 2.94 2.23
N ALA A 261 24.08 3.43 3.30
CA ALA A 261 25.42 3.99 3.29
C ALA A 261 26.46 2.97 2.78
N ALA A 262 26.35 1.70 3.17
CA ALA A 262 27.23 0.64 2.71
C ALA A 262 27.09 0.37 1.20
N VAL A 263 25.87 0.42 0.65
CA VAL A 263 25.61 0.29 -0.80
C VAL A 263 26.17 1.50 -1.55
N VAL A 264 25.84 2.72 -1.12
CA VAL A 264 26.34 3.97 -1.70
C VAL A 264 27.86 3.96 -1.78
N LYS A 265 28.53 3.64 -0.67
CA LYS A 265 29.98 3.53 -0.62
C LYS A 265 30.53 2.40 -1.50
N LYS A 266 29.91 1.21 -1.47
CA LYS A 266 30.41 0.03 -2.19
C LYS A 266 30.36 0.20 -3.70
N LEU A 267 29.33 0.87 -4.19
CA LEU A 267 29.14 1.13 -5.62
C LEU A 267 29.82 2.44 -6.07
N GLY A 268 30.41 3.20 -5.14
CA GLY A 268 31.09 4.46 -5.46
C GLY A 268 30.13 5.55 -5.92
N LEU A 269 28.89 5.52 -5.43
CA LEU A 269 27.87 6.48 -5.83
C LEU A 269 28.24 7.89 -5.33
N ASN A 270 28.28 8.85 -6.24
CA ASN A 270 28.67 10.22 -5.99
C ASN A 270 27.45 11.10 -5.76
N LYS A 271 27.19 11.42 -4.49
CA LYS A 271 26.14 12.37 -4.08
C LYS A 271 24.76 11.97 -4.63
N PRO A 272 24.27 10.75 -4.34
CA PRO A 272 22.97 10.32 -4.82
C PRO A 272 21.82 11.06 -4.11
N ILE A 273 20.68 11.10 -4.79
CA ILE A 273 19.37 11.33 -4.17
C ILE A 273 18.87 10.00 -3.61
N ILE A 274 18.29 9.98 -2.40
CA ILE A 274 17.64 8.78 -1.84
C ILE A 274 16.13 8.91 -1.99
N CYS A 275 15.47 7.92 -2.59
CA CYS A 275 14.04 7.94 -2.88
C CYS A 275 13.40 6.59 -2.51
N GLY A 276 12.27 6.62 -1.79
CA GLY A 276 11.65 5.41 -1.27
C GLY A 276 10.23 5.61 -0.78
N ALA A 277 9.39 4.58 -0.87
CA ALA A 277 8.00 4.58 -0.40
C ALA A 277 7.80 3.88 0.95
N SER A 278 6.78 4.25 1.71
CA SER A 278 6.37 3.55 2.94
C SER A 278 7.47 3.60 4.01
N MET A 279 7.94 2.44 4.51
CA MET A 279 9.15 2.35 5.35
C MET A 279 10.35 3.06 4.72
N ALA A 280 10.47 3.01 3.39
CA ALA A 280 11.56 3.66 2.71
C ALA A 280 11.34 5.18 2.56
N GLY A 281 10.11 5.66 2.69
CA GLY A 281 9.81 7.07 2.87
C GLY A 281 10.32 7.58 4.21
N GLN A 282 10.03 6.84 5.29
CA GLN A 282 10.55 7.17 6.63
C GLN A 282 12.08 7.13 6.68
N ILE A 283 12.72 6.09 6.12
CA ILE A 283 14.19 6.03 6.13
C ILE A 283 14.82 7.09 5.22
N SER A 284 14.11 7.58 4.18
CA SER A 284 14.58 8.71 3.38
C SER A 284 14.66 9.99 4.22
N LEU A 285 13.72 10.22 5.14
CA LEU A 285 13.83 11.30 6.13
C LEU A 285 15.01 11.09 7.09
N ALA A 286 15.23 9.86 7.54
CA ALA A 286 16.42 9.52 8.35
C ALA A 286 17.73 9.80 7.61
N CYS A 287 17.79 9.47 6.32
CA CYS A 287 18.91 9.77 5.45
C CYS A 287 19.12 11.28 5.29
N ALA A 288 18.07 12.10 5.29
CA ALA A 288 18.21 13.56 5.26
C ALA A 288 18.87 14.07 6.54
N VAL A 289 18.44 13.58 7.71
CA VAL A 289 19.05 13.90 9.01
C VAL A 289 20.52 13.45 9.06
N ARG A 290 20.83 12.29 8.47
CA ARG A 290 22.15 11.64 8.51
C ARG A 290 22.90 11.71 7.18
N TYR A 291 22.67 12.77 6.40
CA TYR A 291 23.10 12.82 4.99
C TYR A 291 24.60 12.60 4.78
N LYS A 292 25.45 13.08 5.71
CA LYS A 292 26.90 12.89 5.68
C LYS A 292 27.32 11.43 5.84
N GLU A 293 26.61 10.68 6.68
CA GLU A 293 26.86 9.25 6.90
C GLU A 293 26.50 8.44 5.66
N VAL A 294 25.36 8.79 5.03
CA VAL A 294 24.89 8.13 3.82
C VAL A 294 25.74 8.54 2.60
N GLY A 295 26.25 9.77 2.57
CA GLY A 295 26.87 10.37 1.39
C GLY A 295 25.86 10.93 0.39
N CYS A 296 24.58 11.05 0.78
CA CYS A 296 23.53 11.61 -0.07
C CYS A 296 23.47 13.14 0.03
N VAL A 297 22.77 13.75 -0.93
CA VAL A 297 22.67 15.21 -1.07
C VAL A 297 21.25 15.69 -1.35
N GLY A 298 20.28 14.79 -1.26
CA GLY A 298 18.87 15.10 -1.40
C GLY A 298 18.05 13.86 -1.13
N THR A 299 16.81 14.04 -0.70
CA THR A 299 15.90 12.93 -0.43
C THR A 299 14.53 13.22 -1.02
N ILE A 300 13.88 12.16 -1.50
CA ILE A 300 12.52 12.17 -2.01
C ILE A 300 11.72 11.10 -1.25
N PRO A 301 11.26 11.41 -0.01
CA PRO A 301 10.39 10.52 0.73
C PRO A 301 9.05 10.37 0.02
N LEU A 302 8.67 9.14 -0.33
CA LEU A 302 7.35 8.83 -0.86
C LEU A 302 6.49 8.25 0.26
N GLN A 303 5.26 8.75 0.44
CA GLN A 303 4.33 8.22 1.46
C GLN A 303 4.97 8.12 2.86
N GLY A 304 5.85 9.06 3.20
CA GLY A 304 6.63 9.06 4.42
C GLY A 304 6.09 10.06 5.45
N SER A 305 6.34 9.78 6.72
CA SER A 305 6.09 10.68 7.84
C SER A 305 7.18 10.55 8.90
N ASP A 306 7.27 11.53 9.79
CA ASP A 306 8.24 11.54 10.88
C ASP A 306 7.88 10.56 12.01
N TYR A 307 6.65 10.08 12.07
CA TYR A 307 6.22 9.07 13.03
C TYR A 307 4.83 8.53 12.67
N LEU A 308 4.62 7.22 12.88
CA LEU A 308 3.30 6.58 12.80
C LEU A 308 2.90 6.08 14.19
N ASN A 309 1.74 6.54 14.66
CA ASN A 309 1.16 6.13 15.94
C ASN A 309 -0.06 5.23 15.70
N MET A 310 0.19 3.97 15.33
CA MET A 310 -0.85 3.05 14.87
C MET A 310 -0.77 1.71 15.58
N ASP A 311 -1.93 1.17 15.97
CA ASP A 311 -2.04 -0.20 16.47
C ASP A 311 -1.94 -1.19 15.30
N ARG A 312 -0.90 -2.01 15.30
CA ARG A 312 -0.62 -3.03 14.29
C ARG A 312 -1.39 -4.33 14.53
N ASP A 313 -2.07 -4.81 13.49
CA ASP A 313 -2.60 -6.18 13.46
C ASP A 313 -1.46 -7.18 13.20
N TRP A 314 -1.53 -8.36 13.81
CA TRP A 314 -0.54 -9.43 13.77
C TRP A 314 -0.76 -10.48 12.69
N ASN A 315 -1.72 -10.28 11.77
CA ASN A 315 -1.96 -11.19 10.64
C ASN A 315 -0.73 -11.46 9.76
N ASP A 316 0.22 -10.53 9.71
CA ASP A 316 1.48 -10.65 8.98
C ASP A 316 2.52 -11.56 9.66
N ARG A 317 2.25 -12.06 10.87
CA ARG A 317 3.07 -13.08 11.57
C ARG A 317 2.26 -14.18 12.25
N SER A 318 0.94 -14.13 12.16
CA SER A 318 0.05 -15.14 12.72
C SER A 318 0.31 -16.52 12.10
N PRO A 319 0.41 -17.61 12.91
CA PRO A 319 0.52 -18.96 12.39
C PRO A 319 -0.81 -19.47 11.78
N TYR A 320 -1.90 -18.76 12.04
CA TYR A 320 -3.22 -19.10 11.53
C TYR A 320 -3.50 -18.45 10.18
N VAL A 321 -2.77 -17.39 9.80
CA VAL A 321 -3.04 -16.62 8.57
C VAL A 321 -1.96 -16.89 7.53
N ASN A 322 -2.37 -17.17 6.29
CA ASN A 322 -1.43 -17.30 5.18
C ASN A 322 -0.92 -15.91 4.77
N GLN A 323 0.31 -15.59 5.16
CA GLN A 323 0.93 -14.27 4.93
C GLN A 323 1.13 -13.98 3.43
N SER A 324 1.45 -14.99 2.62
CA SER A 324 1.58 -14.84 1.15
C SER A 324 0.25 -14.54 0.45
N LEU A 325 -0.88 -14.66 1.16
CA LEU A 325 -2.21 -14.26 0.69
C LEU A 325 -2.67 -12.96 1.34
N PHE A 326 -2.50 -12.82 2.65
CA PHE A 326 -2.99 -11.68 3.41
C PHE A 326 -2.21 -10.39 3.11
N ALA A 327 -0.87 -10.45 3.06
CA ALA A 327 -0.04 -9.27 2.78
C ALA A 327 -0.36 -8.62 1.41
N PRO A 328 -0.45 -9.38 0.30
CA PRO A 328 -0.88 -8.77 -0.96
C PRO A 328 -2.34 -8.28 -0.94
N GLU A 329 -3.27 -8.93 -0.22
CA GLU A 329 -4.66 -8.44 -0.06
C GLU A 329 -4.70 -7.08 0.62
N TRP A 330 -3.97 -6.97 1.72
CA TRP A 330 -3.87 -5.74 2.49
C TRP A 330 -3.29 -4.59 1.67
N THR A 331 -2.16 -4.83 0.98
CA THR A 331 -1.50 -3.83 0.15
C THR A 331 -2.32 -3.44 -1.08
N TYR A 332 -3.09 -4.37 -1.64
CA TYR A 332 -3.99 -4.08 -2.77
C TYR A 332 -5.01 -3.01 -2.45
N GLY A 333 -5.49 -2.96 -1.21
CA GLY A 333 -6.42 -1.94 -0.73
C GLY A 333 -5.88 -0.51 -0.81
N MET A 334 -4.56 -0.34 -0.91
CA MET A 334 -3.84 0.94 -0.85
C MET A 334 -3.52 1.56 -2.21
N MET A 335 -3.81 0.83 -3.29
CA MET A 335 -3.58 1.32 -4.65
C MET A 335 -4.70 2.21 -5.14
N SER A 336 -4.38 3.08 -6.10
CA SER A 336 -5.39 3.82 -6.85
C SER A 336 -6.33 2.85 -7.60
N PRO A 337 -7.66 3.05 -7.55
CA PRO A 337 -8.60 2.15 -8.24
C PRO A 337 -8.49 2.28 -9.76
N THR A 338 -7.86 3.35 -10.25
CA THR A 338 -7.61 3.61 -11.68
C THR A 338 -6.24 3.13 -12.16
N ALA A 339 -5.38 2.60 -11.28
CA ALA A 339 -4.07 2.07 -11.67
C ALA A 339 -4.21 0.90 -12.68
N PRO A 340 -3.30 0.78 -13.67
CA PRO A 340 -3.31 -0.34 -14.60
C PRO A 340 -3.38 -1.70 -13.91
N LEU A 341 -4.22 -2.59 -14.43
CA LEU A 341 -4.44 -3.91 -13.83
C LEU A 341 -3.14 -4.72 -13.75
N LYS A 342 -2.31 -4.68 -14.80
CA LYS A 342 -1.00 -5.36 -14.86
C LYS A 342 -0.10 -4.94 -13.70
N ASN A 343 -0.09 -3.66 -13.36
CA ASN A 343 0.72 -3.09 -12.31
C ASN A 343 0.17 -3.43 -10.93
N ARG A 344 -1.16 -3.40 -10.76
CA ARG A 344 -1.81 -3.87 -9.52
C ARG A 344 -1.52 -5.35 -9.26
N GLN A 345 -1.52 -6.17 -10.31
CA GLN A 345 -1.13 -7.59 -10.25
C GLN A 345 0.37 -7.78 -9.97
N LEU A 346 1.23 -6.88 -10.47
CA LEU A 346 2.65 -6.91 -10.12
C LEU A 346 2.86 -6.62 -8.63
N VAL A 347 2.25 -5.56 -8.09
CA VAL A 347 2.32 -5.26 -6.63
C VAL A 347 1.85 -6.47 -5.84
N TRP A 348 0.69 -7.03 -6.20
CA TRP A 348 0.17 -8.26 -5.62
C TRP A 348 1.21 -9.39 -5.61
N HIS A 349 1.79 -9.69 -6.78
CA HIS A 349 2.77 -10.74 -6.95
C HIS A 349 4.00 -10.53 -6.06
N LEU A 350 4.56 -9.32 -6.03
CA LEU A 350 5.74 -8.99 -5.22
C LEU A 350 5.49 -9.26 -3.73
N TYR A 351 4.33 -8.85 -3.22
CA TYR A 351 3.97 -9.06 -1.82
C TYR A 351 3.66 -10.52 -1.46
N SER A 352 3.23 -11.32 -2.44
CA SER A 352 3.03 -12.77 -2.28
C SER A 352 4.34 -13.57 -2.24
N ALA A 353 5.40 -13.04 -2.86
CA ALA A 353 6.65 -13.76 -3.15
C ALA A 353 7.75 -13.61 -2.08
N GLN A 354 7.47 -12.93 -0.97
CA GLN A 354 8.43 -12.68 0.09
C GLN A 354 8.79 -13.94 0.90
N ALA A 355 9.97 -13.94 1.52
CA ALA A 355 10.33 -14.96 2.50
C ALA A 355 9.59 -14.76 3.83
N TYR A 356 9.37 -15.86 4.55
CA TYR A 356 8.61 -15.88 5.81
C TYR A 356 9.17 -14.91 6.86
N GLY A 357 8.33 -14.00 7.35
CA GLY A 357 8.63 -13.01 8.38
C GLY A 357 9.40 -11.77 7.91
N ILE A 358 9.68 -11.62 6.60
CA ILE A 358 10.36 -10.43 6.09
C ILE A 358 9.47 -9.19 6.17
N PHE A 359 8.25 -9.23 5.64
CA PHE A 359 7.30 -8.11 5.77
C PHE A 359 7.05 -7.75 7.23
N HIS A 360 6.96 -8.76 8.11
CA HIS A 360 6.81 -8.50 9.53
C HIS A 360 7.97 -7.68 10.11
N GLY A 361 9.20 -8.10 9.86
CA GLY A 361 10.37 -7.41 10.39
C GLY A 361 10.57 -6.01 9.83
N ASP A 362 10.16 -5.77 8.59
CA ASP A 362 10.16 -4.43 7.99
C ASP A 362 9.09 -3.52 8.59
N LEU A 363 7.91 -4.07 8.86
CA LEU A 363 6.84 -3.36 9.52
C LEU A 363 7.18 -3.02 10.98
N ASP A 364 8.10 -3.73 11.65
CA ASP A 364 8.62 -3.31 12.96
C ASP A 364 9.31 -1.94 12.87
N PHE A 365 10.03 -1.68 11.78
CA PHE A 365 10.61 -0.37 11.53
C PHE A 365 9.51 0.66 11.21
N TYR A 366 8.60 0.32 10.31
CA TYR A 366 7.53 1.23 9.86
C TYR A 366 6.62 1.67 11.01
N PHE A 367 6.31 0.75 11.93
CA PHE A 367 5.49 0.96 13.11
C PHE A 367 6.35 1.03 14.38
N GLY A 368 6.94 2.21 14.62
CA GLY A 368 7.59 2.54 15.90
C GLY A 368 9.11 2.36 15.94
N GLY A 369 9.72 1.72 14.94
CA GLY A 369 11.19 1.67 14.82
C GLY A 369 11.83 2.94 14.24
N TRP A 370 11.02 3.94 13.89
CA TRP A 370 11.43 5.29 13.48
C TRP A 370 10.67 6.35 14.29
N ASP A 371 11.39 7.33 14.85
CA ASP A 371 10.82 8.54 15.46
C ASP A 371 11.64 9.77 15.09
N GLY A 372 11.20 10.49 14.07
CA GLY A 372 11.81 11.71 13.54
C GLY A 372 11.28 13.01 14.15
N ARG A 373 10.28 12.97 15.05
CA ARG A 373 9.48 14.16 15.44
C ARG A 373 10.31 15.33 15.95
N SER A 374 11.33 15.06 16.75
CA SER A 374 12.24 16.07 17.32
C SER A 374 13.37 16.48 16.38
N ARG A 375 13.52 15.81 15.22
CA ARG A 375 14.69 15.92 14.34
C ARG A 375 14.40 16.64 13.02
N MET A 376 13.14 16.67 12.57
CA MET A 376 12.76 17.27 11.27
C MET A 376 13.18 18.74 11.14
N ALA A 377 13.04 19.52 12.23
CA ALA A 377 13.43 20.93 12.26
C ALA A 377 14.94 21.17 12.13
N GLY A 378 15.76 20.14 12.39
CA GLY A 378 17.22 20.20 12.30
C GLY A 378 17.79 19.80 10.93
N ILE A 379 16.95 19.41 9.96
CA ILE A 379 17.41 19.04 8.62
C ILE A 379 17.94 20.29 7.90
N ASP A 380 19.21 20.24 7.49
CA ASP A 380 19.82 21.28 6.65
C ASP A 380 19.48 21.05 5.17
N THR A 381 18.37 21.64 4.72
CA THR A 381 17.89 21.53 3.34
C THR A 381 18.76 22.25 2.31
N LYS A 382 19.75 23.05 2.72
CA LYS A 382 20.76 23.59 1.79
C LYS A 382 21.79 22.53 1.44
N ALA A 383 22.13 21.65 2.39
CA ALA A 383 23.06 20.55 2.17
C ALA A 383 22.36 19.30 1.59
N CYS A 384 21.14 19.03 2.05
CA CYS A 384 20.33 17.87 1.63
C CYS A 384 18.84 18.28 1.51
N PRO A 385 18.41 18.82 0.36
CA PRO A 385 17.01 19.22 0.18
C PRO A 385 16.05 18.02 0.29
N VAL A 386 14.85 18.27 0.80
CA VAL A 386 13.81 17.25 1.00
C VAL A 386 12.58 17.61 0.18
N TYR A 387 12.16 16.70 -0.71
CA TYR A 387 10.93 16.84 -1.49
C TYR A 387 10.03 15.62 -1.29
N MET A 388 8.98 15.75 -0.49
CA MET A 388 8.06 14.67 -0.16
C MET A 388 6.96 14.54 -1.21
N LEU A 389 6.59 13.30 -1.55
CA LEU A 389 5.51 13.00 -2.49
C LEU A 389 4.57 11.96 -1.90
N THR A 390 3.26 12.19 -1.88
CA THR A 390 2.30 11.24 -1.28
C THR A 390 1.11 11.02 -2.19
N GLY A 391 0.71 9.77 -2.42
CA GLY A 391 -0.42 9.45 -3.29
C GLY A 391 -1.74 9.89 -2.64
N GLU A 392 -2.64 10.45 -3.45
CA GLU A 392 -3.99 10.82 -3.05
C GLU A 392 -4.79 9.66 -2.43
N TYR A 393 -4.56 8.43 -2.91
CA TYR A 393 -5.25 7.22 -2.47
C TYR A 393 -4.59 6.48 -1.30
N ASP A 394 -3.45 6.97 -0.80
CA ASP A 394 -2.76 6.34 0.32
C ASP A 394 -3.48 6.62 1.65
N TRP A 395 -4.11 5.60 2.20
CA TRP A 395 -4.73 5.66 3.52
C TRP A 395 -3.82 5.19 4.67
N SER A 396 -2.70 4.53 4.41
CA SER A 396 -1.75 4.18 5.47
C SER A 396 -0.83 5.34 5.82
N ASN A 397 -0.51 6.23 4.89
CA ASN A 397 0.21 7.45 5.20
C ASN A 397 -0.37 8.59 4.35
N THR A 398 -1.42 9.22 4.87
CA THR A 398 -2.21 10.18 4.10
C THR A 398 -1.39 11.41 3.68
N PRO A 399 -1.79 12.10 2.59
CA PRO A 399 -1.16 13.37 2.21
C PRO A 399 -1.11 14.41 3.34
N ALA A 400 -2.13 14.44 4.21
CA ALA A 400 -2.16 15.34 5.36
C ALA A 400 -1.06 15.02 6.39
N MET A 401 -0.76 13.74 6.61
CA MET A 401 0.32 13.32 7.51
C MET A 401 1.69 13.70 6.97
N SER A 402 1.94 13.43 5.68
CA SER A 402 3.18 13.86 5.02
C SER A 402 3.33 15.38 5.01
N GLN A 403 2.24 16.13 4.79
CA GLN A 403 2.26 17.59 4.88
C GLN A 403 2.65 18.05 6.30
N ALA A 404 2.03 17.47 7.33
CA ALA A 404 2.34 17.81 8.72
C ALA A 404 3.79 17.50 9.11
N THR A 405 4.39 16.44 8.53
CA THR A 405 5.84 16.19 8.65
C THR A 405 6.65 17.24 7.90
N CYS A 406 6.30 17.54 6.65
CA CYS A 406 7.01 18.49 5.81
C CYS A 406 7.03 19.91 6.38
N ASP A 407 5.93 20.34 7.01
CA ASP A 407 5.81 21.66 7.65
C ASP A 407 6.83 21.87 8.78
N LYS A 408 7.38 20.79 9.33
CA LYS A 408 8.43 20.81 10.36
C LYS A 408 9.84 20.96 9.76
N ILE A 409 10.00 20.81 8.45
CA ILE A 409 11.30 20.81 7.76
C ILE A 409 11.51 22.18 7.09
N PRO A 410 12.44 23.02 7.57
CA PRO A 410 12.72 24.31 6.94
C PRO A 410 13.13 24.15 5.48
N GLY A 411 12.37 24.70 4.54
CA GLY A 411 12.63 24.58 3.10
C GLY A 411 12.24 23.23 2.49
N GLY A 412 11.61 22.33 3.26
CA GLY A 412 11.01 21.11 2.72
C GLY A 412 9.82 21.45 1.80
N VAL A 413 9.61 20.61 0.79
CA VAL A 413 8.45 20.72 -0.12
C VAL A 413 7.67 19.42 -0.08
N HIS A 414 6.34 19.50 -0.07
CA HIS A 414 5.46 18.34 -0.21
C HIS A 414 4.50 18.54 -1.39
N THR A 415 4.20 17.46 -2.10
CA THR A 415 3.16 17.43 -3.13
C THR A 415 2.35 16.15 -3.05
N ALA A 416 1.03 16.31 -2.91
CA ALA A 416 0.08 15.22 -3.11
C ALA A 416 0.00 14.86 -4.61
N MET A 417 0.09 13.58 -4.92
CA MET A 417 0.08 13.06 -6.28
C MET A 417 -1.31 12.56 -6.64
N LYS A 418 -1.97 13.28 -7.55
CA LYS A 418 -3.34 13.00 -7.97
C LYS A 418 -3.42 11.65 -8.68
N GLY A 419 -4.41 10.84 -8.33
CA GLY A 419 -4.65 9.54 -8.98
C GLY A 419 -3.65 8.43 -8.66
N LEU A 420 -2.71 8.66 -7.74
CA LEU A 420 -1.74 7.67 -7.25
C LEU A 420 -2.09 7.25 -5.81
N GLY A 421 -1.74 6.03 -5.44
CA GLY A 421 -1.89 5.44 -4.10
C GLY A 421 -0.53 5.25 -3.42
N HIS A 422 -0.40 4.14 -2.70
CA HIS A 422 0.77 3.88 -1.85
C HIS A 422 2.03 3.41 -2.60
N PHE A 423 1.89 2.97 -3.86
CA PHE A 423 2.98 2.34 -4.62
C PHE A 423 3.25 3.07 -5.92
N PRO A 424 3.48 4.39 -5.92
CA PRO A 424 3.40 5.23 -7.12
C PRO A 424 4.36 4.77 -8.24
N ALA A 425 5.56 4.30 -7.89
CA ALA A 425 6.56 3.83 -8.84
C ALA A 425 6.15 2.53 -9.56
N THR A 426 5.36 1.68 -8.91
CA THR A 426 4.93 0.40 -9.44
C THR A 426 3.52 0.48 -10.00
N GLU A 427 2.58 1.05 -9.26
CA GLU A 427 1.15 1.03 -9.59
C GLU A 427 0.84 1.83 -10.84
N ASN A 428 1.52 2.96 -11.09
CA ASN A 428 1.37 3.75 -12.32
C ASN A 428 2.62 4.62 -12.58
N PRO A 429 3.70 4.04 -13.13
CA PRO A 429 4.95 4.74 -13.39
C PRO A 429 4.78 5.91 -14.38
N ALA A 430 3.85 5.80 -15.34
CA ALA A 430 3.60 6.83 -16.34
C ALA A 430 3.17 8.18 -15.71
N ILE A 431 2.32 8.14 -14.68
CA ILE A 431 1.93 9.33 -13.92
C ILE A 431 3.03 9.75 -12.95
N PHE A 432 3.64 8.79 -12.25
CA PHE A 432 4.60 9.06 -11.18
C PHE A 432 5.87 9.78 -11.68
N VAL A 433 6.40 9.40 -12.84
CA VAL A 433 7.65 9.98 -13.38
C VAL A 433 7.59 11.50 -13.48
N GLY A 434 6.45 12.08 -13.85
CA GLY A 434 6.29 13.53 -13.93
C GLY A 434 6.42 14.24 -12.57
N TYR A 435 5.96 13.61 -11.48
CA TYR A 435 6.15 14.12 -10.12
C TYR A 435 7.59 13.93 -9.64
N LEU A 436 8.18 12.77 -9.92
CA LEU A 436 9.55 12.46 -9.54
C LEU A 436 10.55 13.43 -10.19
N LEU A 437 10.40 13.72 -11.49
CA LEU A 437 11.26 14.67 -12.21
C LEU A 437 11.19 16.08 -11.60
N LYS A 438 10.01 16.56 -11.20
CA LYS A 438 9.86 17.86 -10.51
C LYS A 438 10.59 17.89 -9.17
N ALA A 439 10.56 16.80 -8.41
CA ALA A 439 11.28 16.68 -7.15
C ALA A 439 12.81 16.69 -7.38
N ILE A 440 13.28 15.98 -8.41
CA ILE A 440 14.69 15.99 -8.82
C ILE A 440 15.13 17.40 -9.24
N ASP A 441 14.34 18.08 -10.07
CA ASP A 441 14.58 19.47 -10.51
C ASP A 441 14.72 20.43 -9.33
N HIS A 442 13.84 20.29 -8.32
CA HIS A 442 13.92 21.09 -7.10
C HIS A 442 15.23 20.83 -6.35
N ILE A 443 15.60 19.57 -6.12
CA ILE A 443 16.83 19.22 -5.42
C ILE A 443 18.06 19.77 -6.16
N GLN A 444 18.11 19.63 -7.49
CA GLN A 444 19.20 20.15 -8.31
C GLN A 444 19.30 21.67 -8.21
N LYS A 445 18.16 22.38 -8.31
CA LYS A 445 18.11 23.84 -8.21
C LYS A 445 18.51 24.36 -6.83
N THR A 446 18.10 23.70 -5.75
CA THR A 446 18.41 24.12 -4.38
C THR A 446 19.91 23.96 -4.05
N ARG A 447 20.61 23.06 -4.76
CA ARG A 447 22.04 22.78 -4.56
C ARG A 447 22.98 23.57 -5.49
N ALA A 448 22.45 24.10 -6.58
CA ALA A 448 23.18 24.98 -7.49
C ALA A 448 23.45 26.33 -6.82
#